data_AF-A0A158E406-F1
#
_entry.id   AF-A0A158E406-F1
#
_cell.length_a   1.000
_cell.length_b   1.000
_cell.length_c   1.000
_cell.angle_alpha   90.00
_cell.angle_beta   90.00
_cell.angle_gamma   90.00
#
_symmetry.space_group_name_H-M   'P 1'
#
loop_
_entity.id
_entity.type
_entity.pdbx_description
1 polymer ?
#
loop_
_entity_poly.entity_id
_entity_poly.type
_entity_poly.pdbx_seq_one_letter_code
_entity_poly.pdbx_strand_id
1 'polypeptide(L)'
;MPVVLLMALMAGAVAVDMGHLYVVQAELQTAADSAALNGAAALFPSSGSAPNWSAAQSAATSAVGLNASDSVTLHDGSIQSGYWNVSGSPAGMQATTIVPGNNDTAAVQVTVSRAPGLNGGPVSYFLAPLFGMKNGPVSATSVAMVSGPGLIAAGGLFPMAISKCMVQNFLNTGPSVAVLIGDGGTPPSTCPSTASGQWTNLGTGTNGASTVQNLMNSSPVSINDLINLVTDTGVKASLYKDVKQNANLVGATVVVPVINDASSTVPQQVVGFAAFHITGANWQSNKKYITGYFVPGYKIPTTGNGQVGPYYGAYLPARLAK
;
A
#
# COMPACT_ATOMS: atom_id res chain seq x y z
N MET A 1 4.76 -53.86 31.87
CA MET A 1 3.45 -53.22 31.64
C MET A 1 3.29 -51.83 32.28
N PRO A 2 3.70 -51.55 33.54
CA PRO A 2 3.48 -50.20 34.13
C PRO A 2 4.29 -49.09 33.46
N VAL A 3 5.50 -49.39 32.96
CA VAL A 3 6.37 -48.39 32.30
C VAL A 3 5.78 -47.87 30.98
N VAL A 4 5.08 -48.72 30.22
CA VAL A 4 4.49 -48.33 28.92
C VAL A 4 3.29 -47.40 29.12
N LEU A 5 2.45 -47.69 30.11
CA LEU A 5 1.32 -46.82 30.47
C LEU A 5 1.83 -45.46 30.98
N LEU A 6 2.88 -45.46 31.81
CA LEU A 6 3.50 -44.22 32.28
C LEU A 6 4.02 -43.39 31.10
N MET A 7 4.77 -44.00 30.17
CA MET A 7 5.27 -43.31 28.98
C MET A 7 4.13 -42.76 28.11
N ALA A 8 3.04 -43.51 27.93
CA ALA A 8 1.87 -43.04 27.18
C ALA A 8 1.19 -41.84 27.86
N LEU A 9 1.06 -41.85 29.18
CA LEU A 9 0.49 -40.72 29.94
C LEU A 9 1.40 -39.48 29.89
N MET A 10 2.72 -39.64 29.97
CA MET A 10 3.67 -38.54 29.80
C MET A 10 3.57 -37.91 28.41
N ALA A 11 3.51 -38.73 27.36
CA ALA A 11 3.36 -38.26 25.98
C ALA A 11 2.02 -37.53 25.78
N GLY A 12 0.94 -38.07 26.35
CA GLY A 12 -0.38 -37.43 26.34
C GLY A 12 -0.38 -36.09 27.08
N ALA A 13 0.29 -36.00 28.23
CA ALA A 13 0.41 -34.75 28.98
C ALA A 13 1.10 -33.66 28.17
N VAL A 14 2.26 -33.97 27.57
CA VAL A 14 2.99 -33.05 26.70
C VAL A 14 2.14 -32.63 25.50
N ALA A 15 1.41 -33.57 24.88
CA ALA A 15 0.58 -33.26 23.74
C ALA A 15 -0.56 -32.28 24.07
N VAL A 16 -1.22 -32.44 25.22
CA VAL A 16 -2.30 -31.53 25.67
C VAL A 16 -1.75 -30.14 25.99
N ASP A 17 -0.66 -30.05 26.75
CA ASP A 17 -0.09 -28.76 27.13
C ASP A 17 0.45 -28.00 25.92
N MET A 18 1.16 -28.69 25.02
CA MET A 18 1.68 -28.08 23.81
C MET A 18 0.54 -27.65 22.86
N GLY A 19 -0.51 -28.47 22.74
CA GLY A 19 -1.71 -28.11 21.99
C GLY A 19 -2.35 -26.82 22.51
N HIS A 20 -2.47 -26.68 23.84
CA HIS A 20 -2.95 -25.46 24.46
C HIS A 20 -2.06 -24.25 24.14
N LEU A 21 -0.75 -24.38 24.28
CA LEU A 21 0.19 -23.30 23.95
C LEU A 21 0.08 -22.84 22.49
N TYR A 22 -0.11 -23.77 21.54
CA TYR A 22 -0.29 -23.42 20.14
C TYR A 22 -1.60 -22.67 19.88
N VAL A 23 -2.68 -23.00 20.59
CA VAL A 23 -3.94 -22.23 20.52
C VAL A 23 -3.72 -20.81 21.01
N VAL A 24 -3.11 -20.65 22.18
CA VAL A 24 -2.75 -19.32 22.73
C VAL A 24 -1.85 -18.56 21.77
N GLN A 25 -0.84 -19.21 21.18
CA GLN A 25 0.05 -18.56 20.22
C GLN A 25 -0.71 -18.07 18.98
N ALA A 26 -1.69 -18.82 18.49
CA ALA A 26 -2.51 -18.42 17.35
C ALA A 26 -3.43 -17.23 17.70
N GLU A 27 -3.97 -17.18 18.91
CA GLU A 27 -4.72 -16.01 19.42
C GLU A 27 -3.83 -14.77 19.50
N LEU A 28 -2.62 -14.92 20.06
CA LEU A 28 -1.62 -13.84 20.11
C LEU A 28 -1.18 -13.39 18.72
N GLN A 29 -1.06 -14.31 17.75
CA GLN A 29 -0.75 -13.96 16.36
C GLN A 29 -1.87 -13.15 15.73
N THR A 30 -3.13 -13.52 15.97
CA THR A 30 -4.30 -12.76 15.51
C THR A 30 -4.31 -11.35 16.12
N ALA A 31 -3.94 -11.23 17.40
CA ALA A 31 -3.78 -9.94 18.07
C ALA A 31 -2.65 -9.10 17.46
N ALA A 32 -1.48 -9.71 17.21
CA ALA A 32 -0.34 -9.04 16.59
C ALA A 32 -0.65 -8.60 15.15
N ASP A 33 -1.29 -9.45 14.34
CA ASP A 33 -1.66 -9.17 12.95
C ASP A 33 -2.67 -8.03 12.86
N SER A 34 -3.74 -8.10 13.66
CA SER A 34 -4.76 -7.04 13.68
C SER A 34 -4.19 -5.71 14.18
N ALA A 35 -3.33 -5.73 15.20
CA ALA A 35 -2.68 -4.53 15.71
C ALA A 35 -1.69 -3.93 14.71
N ALA A 36 -0.87 -4.76 14.05
CA ALA A 36 0.04 -4.32 13.01
C ALA A 36 -0.72 -3.70 11.83
N LEU A 37 -1.78 -4.35 11.34
CA LEU A 37 -2.60 -3.83 10.23
C LEU A 37 -3.27 -2.50 10.58
N ASN A 38 -3.81 -2.35 11.79
CA ASN A 38 -4.39 -1.09 12.25
C ASN A 38 -3.34 0.03 12.38
N GLY A 39 -2.17 -0.29 12.95
CA GLY A 39 -1.06 0.65 13.02
C GLY A 39 -0.58 1.09 11.63
N ALA A 40 -0.38 0.13 10.73
CA ALA A 40 0.05 0.41 9.36
C ALA A 40 -0.98 1.25 8.61
N ALA A 41 -2.28 1.00 8.78
CA ALA A 41 -3.35 1.80 8.18
C ALA A 41 -3.35 3.27 8.64
N ALA A 42 -2.79 3.57 9.82
CA ALA A 42 -2.67 4.92 10.36
C ALA A 42 -1.36 5.63 9.97
N LEU A 43 -0.45 4.98 9.21
CA LEU A 43 0.82 5.58 8.80
C LEU A 43 0.64 6.78 7.87
N PHE A 44 -0.30 6.74 6.94
CA PHE A 44 -0.48 7.81 5.96
C PHE A 44 -1.88 8.40 6.06
N PRO A 45 -2.05 9.52 6.80
CA PRO A 45 -3.31 10.26 6.77
C PRO A 45 -3.54 10.87 5.39
N SER A 46 -4.79 11.18 5.07
CA SER A 46 -5.26 11.68 3.76
C SER A 46 -4.60 12.97 3.26
N SER A 47 -3.81 13.66 4.09
CA SER A 47 -3.18 14.94 3.77
C SER A 47 -1.64 14.94 3.90
N GLY A 48 -1.01 13.81 4.24
CA GLY A 48 0.42 13.72 4.49
C GLY A 48 1.22 13.06 3.37
N SER A 49 2.47 13.51 3.15
CA SER A 49 3.45 12.84 2.29
C SER A 49 4.47 11.99 3.06
N ALA A 50 4.55 12.16 4.38
CA ALA A 50 5.45 11.43 5.26
C ALA A 50 4.67 10.53 6.23
N PRO A 51 5.25 9.41 6.69
CA PRO A 51 4.60 8.52 7.65
C PRO A 51 4.40 9.20 9.01
N ASN A 52 3.20 9.06 9.58
CA ASN A 52 2.85 9.46 10.93
C ASN A 52 3.09 8.31 11.91
N TRP A 53 4.32 8.22 12.41
CA TRP A 53 4.75 7.14 13.29
C TRP A 53 4.00 7.12 14.64
N SER A 54 3.66 8.27 15.20
CA SER A 54 2.96 8.33 16.50
C SER A 54 1.50 7.89 16.37
N ALA A 55 0.81 8.30 15.31
CA ALA A 55 -0.55 7.81 15.02
C ALA A 55 -0.57 6.30 14.79
N ALA A 56 0.43 5.78 14.07
CA ALA A 56 0.59 4.35 13.83
C ALA A 56 0.78 3.55 15.13
N GLN A 57 1.63 4.04 16.04
CA GLN A 57 1.82 3.39 17.35
C GLN A 57 0.54 3.42 18.19
N SER A 58 -0.12 4.58 18.28
CA SER A 58 -1.37 4.72 19.04
C SER A 58 -2.50 3.83 18.52
N ALA A 59 -2.64 3.72 17.19
CA ALA A 59 -3.62 2.84 16.55
C ALA A 59 -3.30 1.36 16.81
N ALA A 60 -2.02 0.96 16.73
CA ALA A 60 -1.60 -0.40 17.06
C ALA A 60 -1.87 -0.75 18.54
N THR A 61 -1.53 0.15 19.48
CA THR A 61 -1.80 -0.06 20.92
C THR A 61 -3.29 -0.23 21.18
N SER A 62 -4.12 0.62 20.58
CA SER A 62 -5.58 0.53 20.73
C SER A 62 -6.12 -0.80 20.22
N ALA A 63 -5.56 -1.30 19.11
CA ALA A 63 -5.96 -2.56 18.51
C ALA A 63 -5.51 -3.80 19.31
N VAL A 64 -4.39 -3.76 20.03
CA VAL A 64 -4.04 -4.83 21.00
C VAL A 64 -5.16 -5.00 22.02
N GLY A 65 -5.71 -3.89 22.52
CA GLY A 65 -6.83 -3.83 23.48
C GLY A 65 -8.14 -4.48 23.02
N LEU A 66 -8.30 -4.73 21.72
CA LEU A 66 -9.50 -5.34 21.13
C LEU A 66 -9.44 -6.86 21.07
N ASN A 67 -8.32 -7.45 21.48
CA ASN A 67 -8.06 -8.87 21.38
C ASN A 67 -7.97 -9.52 22.77
N ALA A 68 -8.14 -10.84 22.80
CA ALA A 68 -7.99 -11.64 24.00
C ALA A 68 -7.19 -12.91 23.66
N SER A 69 -6.52 -13.47 24.65
CA SER A 69 -5.96 -14.82 24.58
C SER A 69 -6.26 -15.57 25.86
N ASP A 70 -6.69 -16.83 25.74
CA ASP A 70 -7.14 -17.66 26.87
C ASP A 70 -8.13 -16.90 27.76
N SER A 71 -9.11 -16.25 27.12
CA SER A 71 -10.13 -15.38 27.76
C SER A 71 -9.61 -14.17 28.55
N VAL A 72 -8.33 -13.82 28.44
CA VAL A 72 -7.76 -12.60 29.04
C VAL A 72 -7.62 -11.53 27.97
N THR A 73 -8.25 -10.38 28.20
CA THR A 73 -8.09 -9.20 27.36
C THR A 73 -6.63 -8.74 27.37
N LEU A 74 -6.07 -8.51 26.19
CA LEU A 74 -4.70 -8.06 26.02
C LEU A 74 -4.65 -6.54 26.18
N HIS A 75 -3.58 -6.03 26.75
CA HIS A 75 -3.34 -4.60 26.97
C HIS A 75 -1.92 -4.19 26.55
N ASP A 76 -0.95 -5.07 26.77
CA ASP A 76 0.46 -4.81 26.54
C ASP A 76 0.88 -5.37 25.18
N GLY A 77 1.52 -4.53 24.36
CA GLY A 77 2.18 -4.92 23.13
C GLY A 77 3.45 -4.11 22.94
N SER A 78 4.53 -4.77 22.52
CA SER A 78 5.73 -4.09 22.05
C SER A 78 5.50 -3.64 20.62
N ILE A 79 5.48 -2.34 20.38
CA ILE A 79 5.16 -1.76 19.08
C ILE A 79 6.36 -0.96 18.59
N GLN A 80 6.81 -1.28 17.38
CA GLN A 80 7.89 -0.57 16.72
C GLN A 80 7.40 -0.08 15.35
N SER A 81 7.50 1.22 15.10
CA SER A 81 7.31 1.78 13.75
C SER A 81 8.65 2.09 13.10
N GLY A 82 8.70 2.00 11.78
CA GLY A 82 9.92 2.17 11.03
C GLY A 82 9.72 1.81 9.57
N TYR A 83 10.82 1.51 8.89
CA TYR A 83 10.75 1.00 7.52
C TYR A 83 10.97 -0.51 7.50
N TRP A 84 10.30 -1.19 6.58
CA TRP A 84 10.51 -2.60 6.28
C TRP A 84 11.06 -2.74 4.87
N ASN A 85 12.15 -3.47 4.71
CA ASN A 85 12.71 -3.76 3.40
C ASN A 85 12.05 -5.01 2.81
N VAL A 86 11.24 -4.84 1.76
CA VAL A 86 10.50 -5.98 1.16
C VAL A 86 11.37 -6.98 0.41
N SER A 87 12.62 -6.63 0.11
CA SER A 87 13.61 -7.55 -0.44
C SER A 87 14.42 -8.31 0.63
N GLY A 88 14.16 -8.05 1.91
CA GLY A 88 14.81 -8.73 3.02
C GLY A 88 16.30 -8.40 3.22
N SER A 89 16.79 -7.29 2.63
CA SER A 89 18.18 -6.85 2.79
C SER A 89 18.23 -5.36 3.14
N PRO A 90 18.38 -4.99 4.43
CA PRO A 90 18.54 -5.86 5.60
C PRO A 90 17.23 -6.54 6.01
N ALA A 91 17.32 -7.73 6.61
CA ALA A 91 16.15 -8.40 7.16
C ALA A 91 15.72 -7.72 8.47
N GLY A 92 14.47 -7.26 8.54
CA GLY A 92 13.90 -6.67 9.76
C GLY A 92 13.53 -5.19 9.65
N MET A 93 12.96 -4.68 10.76
CA MET A 93 12.57 -3.28 10.90
C MET A 93 13.80 -2.36 10.92
N GLN A 94 13.77 -1.34 10.08
CA GLN A 94 14.75 -0.27 9.98
C GLN A 94 14.26 0.99 10.71
N ALA A 95 15.20 1.86 11.11
CA ALA A 95 14.90 3.07 11.85
C ALA A 95 14.03 4.06 11.03
N THR A 96 13.19 4.84 11.71
CA THR A 96 12.34 5.88 11.10
C THR A 96 13.13 7.04 10.45
N THR A 97 14.44 7.12 10.73
CA THR A 97 15.34 8.20 10.30
C THR A 97 16.14 7.88 9.04
N ILE A 98 16.00 6.69 8.47
CA ILE A 98 16.68 6.38 7.21
C ILE A 98 16.09 7.20 6.06
N VAL A 99 16.89 7.41 5.01
CA VAL A 99 16.35 7.78 3.70
C VAL A 99 15.89 6.49 3.03
N PRO A 100 14.58 6.24 2.85
CA PRO A 100 14.10 4.98 2.32
C PRO A 100 14.55 4.77 0.87
N GLY A 101 15.09 3.58 0.59
CA GLY A 101 15.36 3.11 -0.76
C GLY A 101 14.11 2.58 -1.45
N ASN A 102 14.27 2.05 -2.67
CA ASN A 102 13.15 1.60 -3.50
C ASN A 102 12.33 0.45 -2.89
N ASN A 103 12.92 -0.33 -1.98
CA ASN A 103 12.28 -1.48 -1.34
C ASN A 103 11.89 -1.20 0.12
N ASP A 104 12.17 0.00 0.63
CA ASP A 104 11.86 0.37 2.00
C ASP A 104 10.47 0.99 2.06
N THR A 105 9.59 0.36 2.81
CA THR A 105 8.20 0.79 2.98
C THR A 105 7.90 1.06 4.43
N ALA A 106 7.09 2.08 4.72
CA ALA A 106 6.69 2.37 6.09
C ALA A 106 5.91 1.18 6.66
N ALA A 107 6.25 0.79 7.88
CA ALA A 107 5.74 -0.41 8.52
C ALA A 107 5.58 -0.25 10.03
N VAL A 108 4.78 -1.14 10.60
CA VAL A 108 4.57 -1.31 12.04
C VAL A 108 4.77 -2.77 12.37
N GLN A 109 5.68 -3.04 13.30
CA GLN A 109 5.85 -4.33 13.95
C GLN A 109 5.16 -4.31 15.31
N VAL A 110 4.40 -5.36 15.59
CA VAL A 110 3.75 -5.57 16.88
C VAL A 110 4.12 -6.95 17.41
N THR A 111 4.60 -7.01 18.65
CA THR A 111 4.79 -8.25 19.40
C THR A 111 3.85 -8.24 20.59
N VAL A 112 3.03 -9.28 20.71
CA VAL A 112 2.10 -9.48 21.84
C VAL A 112 2.51 -10.73 22.59
N SER A 113 2.56 -10.64 23.92
CA SER A 113 3.13 -11.68 24.78
C SER A 113 2.30 -11.94 26.03
N ARG A 114 2.12 -13.21 26.38
CA ARG A 114 1.69 -13.68 27.71
C ARG A 114 2.93 -14.05 28.51
N ALA A 115 3.33 -13.23 29.46
CA ALA A 115 4.56 -13.40 30.23
C ALA A 115 4.42 -12.75 31.63
N PRO A 116 5.33 -12.99 32.59
CA PRO A 116 5.25 -12.35 33.91
C PRO A 116 5.13 -10.82 33.80
N GLY A 117 4.05 -10.26 34.35
CA GLY A 117 3.76 -8.83 34.30
C GLY A 117 3.11 -8.32 33.01
N LEU A 118 2.84 -9.18 32.03
CA LEU A 118 2.20 -8.81 30.75
C LEU A 118 0.93 -9.61 30.51
N ASN A 119 -0.16 -8.94 30.10
CA ASN A 119 -1.36 -9.57 29.57
C ASN A 119 -1.96 -10.70 30.43
N GLY A 120 -1.95 -10.55 31.76
CA GLY A 120 -2.47 -11.57 32.69
C GLY A 120 -1.50 -12.70 33.04
N GLY A 121 -0.23 -12.61 32.65
CA GLY A 121 0.81 -13.53 33.08
C GLY A 121 1.11 -14.68 32.10
N PRO A 122 2.09 -15.54 32.43
CA PRO A 122 2.41 -16.72 31.63
C PRO A 122 1.21 -17.68 31.58
N VAL A 123 1.12 -18.46 30.51
CA VAL A 123 0.01 -19.36 30.23
C VAL A 123 0.12 -20.60 31.09
N SER A 124 -0.96 -20.95 31.79
CA SER A 124 -1.01 -22.12 32.65
C SER A 124 -0.98 -23.41 31.84
N TYR A 125 -0.21 -24.37 32.32
CA TYR A 125 -0.25 -25.74 31.81
C TYR A 125 -1.38 -26.51 32.49
N PHE A 126 -1.94 -27.50 31.79
CA PHE A 126 -2.96 -28.40 32.31
C PHE A 126 -2.34 -29.61 33.02
N LEU A 127 -1.35 -30.27 32.42
CA LEU A 127 -0.82 -31.57 32.91
C LEU A 127 0.64 -31.52 33.35
N ALA A 128 1.45 -30.63 32.79
CA ALA A 128 2.81 -30.34 33.22
C ALA A 128 2.98 -29.95 34.70
N PRO A 129 1.98 -29.40 35.43
CA PRO A 129 2.10 -29.12 36.85
C PRO A 129 2.34 -30.37 37.70
N LEU A 130 1.93 -31.56 37.22
CA LEU A 130 2.24 -32.85 37.86
C LEU A 130 3.75 -33.12 37.94
N PHE A 131 4.53 -32.44 37.09
CA PHE A 131 5.99 -32.56 37.01
C PHE A 131 6.72 -31.28 37.45
N GLY A 132 6.02 -30.39 38.16
CA GLY A 132 6.60 -29.17 38.74
C GLY A 132 6.65 -27.95 37.80
N MET A 133 6.17 -28.08 36.55
CA MET A 133 6.08 -26.97 35.59
C MET A 133 4.67 -26.38 35.60
N LYS A 134 4.51 -25.13 36.04
CA LYS A 134 3.17 -24.55 36.25
C LYS A 134 2.64 -23.75 35.07
N ASN A 135 3.52 -23.07 34.35
CA ASN A 135 3.18 -22.16 33.26
C ASN A 135 4.40 -21.88 32.37
N GLY A 136 4.16 -21.23 31.22
CA GLY A 136 5.20 -20.79 30.29
C GLY A 136 4.84 -19.51 29.57
N PRO A 137 5.84 -18.70 29.16
CA PRO A 137 5.60 -17.54 28.33
C PRO A 137 5.27 -17.93 26.88
N VAL A 138 4.40 -17.18 26.23
CA VAL A 138 4.07 -17.32 24.81
C VAL A 138 4.05 -15.95 24.17
N SER A 139 4.58 -15.83 22.96
CA SER A 139 4.55 -14.58 22.20
C SER A 139 4.32 -14.83 20.72
N ALA A 140 3.83 -13.79 20.05
CA ALA A 140 3.65 -13.73 18.61
C ALA A 140 4.04 -12.35 18.11
N THR A 141 4.62 -12.28 16.90
CA THR A 141 5.08 -11.04 16.27
C THR A 141 4.49 -10.94 14.88
N SER A 142 4.04 -9.76 14.52
CA SER A 142 3.57 -9.44 13.17
C SER A 142 4.14 -8.13 12.68
N VAL A 143 4.30 -8.01 11.37
CA VAL A 143 4.70 -6.78 10.71
C VAL A 143 3.68 -6.48 9.63
N ALA A 144 3.19 -5.25 9.58
CA ALA A 144 2.35 -4.77 8.51
C ALA A 144 2.93 -3.49 7.91
N MET A 145 2.68 -3.29 6.62
CA MET A 145 3.26 -2.21 5.85
C MET A 145 2.25 -1.54 4.94
N VAL A 146 2.51 -0.27 4.61
CA VAL A 146 1.80 0.50 3.59
C VAL A 146 2.81 1.06 2.60
N SER A 147 2.58 0.79 1.32
CA SER A 147 3.46 1.12 0.21
C SER A 147 2.70 1.79 -0.93
N GLY A 148 3.43 2.53 -1.76
CA GLY A 148 2.94 2.90 -3.08
C GLY A 148 2.73 1.63 -3.93
N PRO A 149 1.77 1.63 -4.86
CA PRO A 149 1.53 0.51 -5.76
C PRO A 149 2.75 0.21 -6.65
N GLY A 150 3.19 -1.04 -6.68
CA GLY A 150 4.14 -1.53 -7.70
C GLY A 150 3.45 -2.08 -8.94
N LEU A 151 2.15 -2.37 -8.86
CA LEU A 151 1.32 -2.90 -9.95
C LEU A 151 -0.12 -2.45 -9.76
N ILE A 152 -0.77 -2.10 -10.86
CA ILE A 152 -2.21 -1.86 -10.94
C ILE A 152 -2.83 -2.90 -11.87
N ALA A 153 -3.86 -3.59 -11.38
CA ALA A 153 -4.55 -4.62 -12.13
C ALA A 153 -5.28 -4.03 -13.36
N ALA A 154 -5.61 -4.90 -14.31
CA ALA A 154 -6.47 -4.59 -15.43
C ALA A 154 -7.76 -3.90 -14.95
N GLY A 155 -8.21 -2.83 -15.63
CA GLY A 155 -9.35 -2.03 -15.16
C GLY A 155 -8.97 -0.84 -14.28
N GLY A 156 -7.79 -0.86 -13.65
CA GLY A 156 -7.46 0.07 -12.56
C GLY A 156 -6.82 1.39 -12.99
N LEU A 157 -6.39 1.53 -14.24
CA LEU A 157 -5.72 2.72 -14.75
C LEU A 157 -6.59 3.51 -15.70
N PHE A 158 -6.55 4.83 -15.54
CA PHE A 158 -7.01 5.75 -16.54
C PHE A 158 -5.89 5.95 -17.59
N PRO A 159 -6.19 5.93 -18.90
CA PRO A 159 -5.19 5.86 -19.97
C PRO A 159 -4.50 7.21 -20.26
N MET A 160 -4.07 7.91 -19.21
CA MET A 160 -3.24 9.11 -19.25
C MET A 160 -1.99 8.88 -18.40
N ALA A 161 -0.82 9.12 -18.97
CA ALA A 161 0.44 9.11 -18.24
C ALA A 161 0.84 10.54 -17.86
N ILE A 162 1.33 10.72 -16.64
CA ILE A 162 1.76 12.02 -16.10
C ILE A 162 3.27 12.01 -15.88
N SER A 163 3.95 13.14 -16.10
CA SER A 163 5.37 13.18 -15.79
C SER A 163 5.64 13.13 -14.28
N LYS A 164 6.75 12.50 -13.93
CA LYS A 164 7.31 12.45 -12.58
C LYS A 164 7.48 13.85 -11.99
N CYS A 165 7.91 14.82 -12.79
CA CYS A 165 8.14 16.18 -12.31
C CYS A 165 6.86 16.85 -11.80
N MET A 166 5.73 16.68 -12.51
CA MET A 166 4.44 17.25 -12.10
C MET A 166 4.02 16.74 -10.71
N VAL A 167 4.14 15.43 -10.50
CA VAL A 167 3.77 14.79 -9.24
C VAL A 167 4.73 15.18 -8.13
N GLN A 168 6.05 15.21 -8.39
CA GLN A 168 7.04 15.62 -7.40
C GLN A 168 6.88 17.09 -6.99
N ASN A 169 6.63 17.98 -7.95
CA ASN A 169 6.34 19.38 -7.64
C ASN A 169 5.13 19.51 -6.72
N PHE A 170 4.05 18.77 -7.00
CA PHE A 170 2.87 18.69 -6.13
C PHE A 170 3.21 18.16 -4.73
N LEU A 171 3.93 17.04 -4.62
CA LEU A 171 4.29 16.48 -3.31
C LEU A 171 5.17 17.42 -2.47
N ASN A 172 5.99 18.25 -3.13
CA ASN A 172 6.86 19.23 -2.47
C ASN A 172 6.13 20.52 -2.06
N THR A 173 5.16 20.96 -2.87
CA THR A 173 4.47 22.25 -2.66
C THR A 173 3.13 22.11 -1.94
N GLY A 174 2.64 20.87 -1.77
CA GLY A 174 1.36 20.58 -1.15
C GLY A 174 0.19 20.66 -2.12
N PRO A 175 -1.04 20.36 -1.65
CA PRO A 175 -2.21 20.34 -2.50
C PRO A 175 -2.62 21.76 -2.87
N SER A 176 -2.18 22.27 -4.01
CA SER A 176 -2.67 23.56 -4.51
C SER A 176 -2.57 23.72 -6.03
N VAL A 177 -3.72 24.14 -6.56
CA VAL A 177 -4.04 24.58 -7.93
C VAL A 177 -4.35 23.48 -8.93
N ALA A 178 -5.47 23.65 -9.64
CA ALA A 178 -5.84 22.82 -10.76
C ALA A 178 -4.71 22.86 -11.81
N VAL A 179 -4.21 21.70 -12.18
CA VAL A 179 -3.20 21.52 -13.22
C VAL A 179 -3.88 21.12 -14.53
N LEU A 180 -3.20 21.46 -15.63
CA LEU A 180 -3.60 21.13 -16.98
C LEU A 180 -2.68 20.04 -17.51
N ILE A 181 -3.26 18.90 -17.88
CA ILE A 181 -2.54 17.70 -18.35
C ILE A 181 -2.91 17.45 -19.81
N GLY A 182 -1.92 17.28 -20.67
CA GLY A 182 -2.13 17.07 -22.11
C GLY A 182 -1.36 18.05 -22.98
N ASP A 183 -1.66 18.04 -24.29
CA ASP A 183 -0.95 18.84 -25.31
C ASP A 183 -1.03 20.36 -25.05
N GLY A 184 -2.10 20.80 -24.37
CA GLY A 184 -2.31 22.19 -23.95
C GLY A 184 -1.88 22.48 -22.51
N GLY A 185 -1.24 21.52 -21.83
CA GLY A 185 -0.84 21.64 -20.44
C GLY A 185 0.24 22.69 -20.21
N THR A 186 0.18 23.36 -19.07
CA THR A 186 1.19 24.34 -18.63
C THR A 186 1.85 23.80 -17.37
N PRO A 187 2.92 22.99 -17.50
CA PRO A 187 3.60 22.48 -16.32
C PRO A 187 4.22 23.64 -15.52
N PRO A 188 4.44 23.47 -14.20
CA PRO A 188 5.18 24.43 -13.39
C PRO A 188 6.54 24.73 -14.00
N SER A 189 7.08 25.94 -13.75
CA SER A 189 8.40 26.36 -14.28
C SER A 189 9.57 25.51 -13.77
N THR A 190 9.36 24.74 -12.70
CA THR A 190 10.28 23.75 -12.16
C THR A 190 10.35 22.46 -13.01
N CYS A 191 9.43 22.30 -13.95
CA CYS A 191 9.33 21.17 -14.86
C CYS A 191 9.61 21.57 -16.30
N PRO A 192 10.10 20.63 -17.15
CA PRO A 192 10.19 20.87 -18.58
C PRO A 192 8.84 21.29 -19.16
N SER A 193 8.84 22.20 -20.13
CA SER A 193 7.62 22.78 -20.73
C SER A 193 6.70 21.75 -21.38
N THR A 194 7.20 20.55 -21.66
CA THR A 194 6.50 19.43 -22.28
C THR A 194 6.06 18.35 -21.28
N ALA A 195 6.32 18.55 -19.98
CA ALA A 195 6.20 17.52 -18.95
C ALA A 195 4.81 17.44 -18.29
N SER A 196 3.71 17.91 -18.88
CA SER A 196 2.41 17.87 -18.19
C SER A 196 1.87 16.43 -18.09
N GLY A 197 1.67 15.77 -19.22
CA GLY A 197 1.16 14.41 -19.35
C GLY A 197 0.59 14.16 -20.74
N GLN A 198 0.37 12.90 -21.09
CA GLN A 198 -0.06 12.49 -22.42
C GLN A 198 -0.93 11.23 -22.36
N TRP A 199 -1.82 11.08 -23.34
CA TRP A 199 -2.58 9.85 -23.54
C TRP A 199 -1.64 8.67 -23.76
N THR A 200 -1.99 7.51 -23.21
CA THR A 200 -1.22 6.28 -23.38
C THR A 200 -2.12 5.11 -23.76
N ASN A 201 -1.60 4.20 -24.59
CA ASN A 201 -2.26 2.94 -24.90
C ASN A 201 -1.88 1.80 -23.93
N LEU A 202 -1.17 2.12 -22.85
CA LEU A 202 -0.72 1.18 -21.81
C LEU A 202 0.04 -0.05 -22.36
N GLY A 203 0.68 0.09 -23.52
CA GLY A 203 1.47 -0.98 -24.14
C GLY A 203 0.69 -1.91 -25.08
N THR A 204 -0.61 -1.69 -25.31
CA THR A 204 -1.48 -2.57 -26.13
C THR A 204 -1.25 -2.47 -27.65
N GLY A 205 -0.34 -1.61 -28.11
CA GLY A 205 0.03 -1.47 -29.52
C GLY A 205 -1.06 -0.89 -30.44
N THR A 206 -2.25 -0.57 -29.91
CA THR A 206 -3.39 -0.08 -30.70
C THR A 206 -3.66 1.39 -30.39
N ASN A 207 -3.67 2.24 -31.42
CA ASN A 207 -3.95 3.68 -31.31
C ASN A 207 -5.38 4.03 -31.77
N GLY A 208 -6.33 3.09 -31.67
CA GLY A 208 -7.69 3.28 -32.16
C GLY A 208 -8.58 4.12 -31.25
N ALA A 209 -9.47 4.92 -31.85
CA ALA A 209 -10.41 5.81 -31.15
C ALA A 209 -11.57 5.07 -30.44
N SER A 210 -11.65 3.74 -30.51
CA SER A 210 -12.65 2.94 -29.79
C SER A 210 -12.31 2.86 -28.30
N THR A 211 -12.61 3.99 -27.67
CA THR A 211 -13.03 4.30 -26.31
C THR A 211 -12.01 4.04 -25.20
N VAL A 212 -11.74 5.09 -24.42
CA VAL A 212 -11.11 5.08 -23.08
C VAL A 212 -11.49 3.84 -22.26
N GLN A 213 -12.73 3.33 -22.42
CA GLN A 213 -13.24 2.11 -21.79
C GLN A 213 -12.51 0.82 -22.17
N ASN A 214 -12.11 0.63 -23.42
CA ASN A 214 -11.35 -0.55 -23.84
C ASN A 214 -9.91 -0.51 -23.33
N LEU A 215 -9.32 0.70 -23.23
CA LEU A 215 -8.01 0.91 -22.63
C LEU A 215 -8.04 0.79 -21.11
N MET A 216 -9.14 1.17 -20.45
CA MET A 216 -9.32 0.91 -19.01
C MET A 216 -9.28 -0.59 -18.73
N ASN A 217 -9.81 -1.44 -19.61
CA ASN A 217 -9.80 -2.90 -19.47
C ASN A 217 -8.50 -3.60 -19.94
N SER A 218 -7.39 -2.86 -20.14
CA SER A 218 -6.13 -3.43 -20.60
C SER A 218 -5.47 -4.35 -19.57
N SER A 219 -4.44 -5.09 -19.98
CA SER A 219 -3.59 -5.88 -19.08
C SER A 219 -3.10 -5.08 -17.86
N PRO A 220 -2.77 -5.77 -16.74
CA PRO A 220 -2.11 -5.14 -15.60
C PRO A 220 -0.85 -4.39 -16.02
N VAL A 221 -0.57 -3.27 -15.35
CA VAL A 221 0.64 -2.47 -15.57
C VAL A 221 1.44 -2.43 -14.29
N SER A 222 2.72 -2.77 -14.39
CA SER A 222 3.69 -2.76 -13.31
C SER A 222 4.63 -1.58 -13.43
N ILE A 223 5.30 -1.24 -12.33
CA ILE A 223 6.53 -0.45 -12.42
C ILE A 223 7.54 -1.16 -13.32
N ASN A 224 8.33 -0.38 -14.05
CA ASN A 224 9.29 -0.81 -15.06
C ASN A 224 8.69 -1.30 -16.40
N ASP A 225 7.37 -1.44 -16.51
CA ASP A 225 6.75 -1.70 -17.81
C ASP A 225 6.92 -0.48 -18.73
N LEU A 226 7.05 -0.76 -20.03
CA LEU A 226 7.12 0.27 -21.07
C LEU A 226 5.71 0.52 -21.63
N ILE A 227 5.25 1.77 -21.55
CA ILE A 227 3.98 2.22 -22.11
C ILE A 227 4.21 3.16 -23.29
N ASN A 228 3.38 3.04 -24.33
CA ASN A 228 3.47 3.95 -25.48
C ASN A 228 2.58 5.17 -25.25
N LEU A 229 3.09 6.34 -25.62
CA LEU A 229 2.31 7.56 -25.66
C LEU A 229 1.61 7.67 -27.02
N VAL A 230 0.34 8.09 -27.00
CA VAL A 230 -0.43 8.31 -28.22
C VAL A 230 0.15 9.52 -28.94
N THR A 231 0.46 9.37 -30.22
CA THR A 231 1.01 10.44 -31.06
C THR A 231 -0.01 11.01 -32.04
N ASP A 232 -1.04 10.23 -32.39
CA ASP A 232 -2.10 10.64 -33.32
C ASP A 232 -2.98 11.76 -32.74
N THR A 233 -2.97 12.92 -33.37
CA THR A 233 -3.67 14.13 -32.90
C THR A 233 -5.20 14.03 -33.05
N GLY A 234 -5.71 13.22 -33.99
CA GLY A 234 -7.13 12.95 -34.17
C GLY A 234 -7.67 12.06 -33.07
N VAL A 235 -6.94 11.00 -32.73
CA VAL A 235 -7.26 10.09 -31.62
C VAL A 235 -7.29 10.85 -30.30
N LYS A 236 -6.25 11.66 -30.02
CA LYS A 236 -6.22 12.52 -28.84
C LYS A 236 -7.44 13.44 -28.75
N ALA A 237 -7.84 14.06 -29.86
CA ALA A 237 -9.00 14.95 -29.90
C ALA A 237 -10.30 14.24 -29.45
N SER A 238 -10.52 13.04 -29.97
CA SER A 238 -11.66 12.20 -29.59
C SER A 238 -11.61 11.83 -28.10
N LEU A 239 -10.45 11.46 -27.58
CA LEU A 239 -10.30 11.09 -26.16
C LEU A 239 -10.61 12.27 -25.20
N TYR A 240 -10.15 13.50 -25.50
CA TYR A 240 -10.51 14.67 -24.69
C TYR A 240 -12.01 14.98 -24.75
N LYS A 241 -12.64 14.78 -25.90
CA LYS A 241 -14.09 14.92 -26.07
C LYS A 241 -14.84 13.89 -25.22
N ASP A 242 -14.40 12.63 -25.23
CA ASP A 242 -14.98 11.56 -24.43
C ASP A 242 -14.93 11.87 -22.93
N VAL A 243 -13.79 12.36 -22.42
CA VAL A 243 -13.68 12.78 -21.00
C VAL A 243 -14.68 13.88 -20.68
N LYS A 244 -14.80 14.90 -21.54
CA LYS A 244 -15.71 16.03 -21.30
C LYS A 244 -17.18 15.62 -21.36
N GLN A 245 -17.54 14.66 -22.21
CA GLN A 245 -18.92 14.23 -22.42
C GLN A 245 -19.35 13.10 -21.46
N ASN A 246 -18.39 12.41 -20.84
CA ASN A 246 -18.68 11.34 -19.88
C ASN A 246 -18.87 11.91 -18.47
N ALA A 247 -20.14 11.94 -18.02
CA ALA A 247 -20.52 12.41 -16.70
C ALA A 247 -19.89 11.61 -15.53
N ASN A 248 -19.42 10.39 -15.77
CA ASN A 248 -18.76 9.56 -14.75
C ASN A 248 -17.26 9.84 -14.62
N LEU A 249 -16.65 10.59 -15.54
CA LEU A 249 -15.22 10.91 -15.50
C LEU A 249 -14.97 12.30 -14.90
N VAL A 250 -15.82 13.29 -15.20
CA VAL A 250 -15.74 14.62 -14.58
C VAL A 250 -16.24 14.51 -13.14
N GLY A 251 -15.39 14.85 -12.17
CA GLY A 251 -15.64 14.68 -10.74
C GLY A 251 -15.15 13.33 -10.17
N ALA A 252 -14.52 12.48 -10.99
CA ALA A 252 -13.95 11.22 -10.53
C ALA A 252 -12.46 11.36 -10.19
N THR A 253 -12.02 10.58 -9.21
CA THR A 253 -10.60 10.37 -8.92
C THR A 253 -10.13 9.11 -9.64
N VAL A 254 -9.13 9.26 -10.49
CA VAL A 254 -8.54 8.19 -11.30
C VAL A 254 -7.11 7.90 -10.88
N VAL A 255 -6.65 6.68 -11.13
CA VAL A 255 -5.23 6.30 -10.97
C VAL A 255 -4.56 6.35 -12.33
N VAL A 256 -3.37 6.94 -12.39
CA VAL A 256 -2.62 7.19 -13.63
C VAL A 256 -1.16 6.76 -13.45
N PRO A 257 -0.52 6.17 -14.49
CA PRO A 257 0.89 5.88 -14.45
C PRO A 257 1.73 7.17 -14.44
N VAL A 258 2.82 7.12 -13.69
CA VAL A 258 3.85 8.16 -13.64
C VAL A 258 5.03 7.72 -14.49
N ILE A 259 5.52 8.60 -15.35
CA ILE A 259 6.63 8.36 -16.29
C ILE A 259 7.65 9.50 -16.24
N ASN A 260 8.85 9.32 -16.76
CA ASN A 260 9.86 10.39 -16.74
C ASN A 260 9.55 11.52 -17.73
N ASP A 261 9.24 11.18 -18.98
CA ASP A 261 9.02 12.16 -20.05
C ASP A 261 7.70 11.92 -20.79
N ALA A 262 6.71 12.78 -20.54
CA ALA A 262 5.41 12.73 -21.19
C ALA A 262 5.39 13.28 -22.63
N SER A 263 6.52 13.75 -23.13
CA SER A 263 6.66 14.31 -24.48
C SER A 263 7.40 13.39 -25.45
N SER A 264 7.88 12.26 -24.95
CA SER A 264 8.65 11.31 -25.72
C SER A 264 7.81 10.61 -26.79
N THR A 265 8.40 10.38 -27.95
CA THR A 265 7.84 9.53 -29.01
C THR A 265 8.25 8.07 -28.88
N VAL A 266 9.14 7.74 -27.93
CA VAL A 266 9.54 6.37 -27.63
C VAL A 266 8.83 5.84 -26.38
N PRO A 267 8.67 4.51 -26.24
CA PRO A 267 8.02 3.92 -25.07
C PRO A 267 8.65 4.42 -23.76
N GLN A 268 7.80 4.74 -22.78
CA GLN A 268 8.20 5.30 -21.50
C GLN A 268 8.06 4.28 -20.39
N GLN A 269 9.06 4.23 -19.52
CA GLN A 269 9.05 3.37 -18.34
C GLN A 269 8.13 3.93 -17.27
N VAL A 270 7.22 3.10 -16.76
CA VAL A 270 6.39 3.41 -15.60
C VAL A 270 7.27 3.41 -14.35
N VAL A 271 7.33 4.53 -13.65
CA VAL A 271 8.11 4.69 -12.41
C VAL A 271 7.26 4.62 -11.14
N GLY A 272 5.93 4.63 -11.28
CA GLY A 272 4.98 4.52 -10.18
C GLY A 272 3.58 4.97 -10.62
N PHE A 273 2.68 5.20 -9.66
CA PHE A 273 1.29 5.57 -9.93
C PHE A 273 0.82 6.68 -9.01
N ALA A 274 0.03 7.60 -9.56
CA ALA A 274 -0.53 8.74 -8.84
C ALA A 274 -2.05 8.75 -8.94
N ALA A 275 -2.71 9.40 -7.98
CA ALA A 275 -4.13 9.67 -8.04
C ALA A 275 -4.39 11.10 -8.52
N PHE A 276 -5.35 11.24 -9.43
CA PHE A 276 -5.70 12.50 -10.06
C PHE A 276 -7.22 12.69 -10.06
N HIS A 277 -7.69 13.80 -9.50
CA HIS A 277 -9.10 14.16 -9.51
C HIS A 277 -9.41 15.01 -10.73
N ILE A 278 -10.27 14.51 -11.62
CA ILE A 278 -10.62 15.20 -12.86
C ILE A 278 -11.74 16.20 -12.57
N THR A 279 -11.52 17.47 -12.91
CA THR A 279 -12.53 18.55 -12.78
C THR A 279 -13.10 18.98 -14.12
N GLY A 280 -12.44 18.62 -15.23
CA GLY A 280 -12.95 18.89 -16.57
C GLY A 280 -11.95 18.53 -17.67
N ALA A 281 -12.33 18.78 -18.91
CA ALA A 281 -11.46 18.66 -20.07
C ALA A 281 -11.82 19.72 -21.12
N ASN A 282 -10.84 20.11 -21.93
CA ASN A 282 -10.98 21.01 -23.07
C ASN A 282 -10.59 20.27 -24.35
N TRP A 283 -11.54 20.19 -25.29
CA TRP A 283 -11.36 19.52 -26.59
C TRP A 283 -11.52 20.46 -27.79
N GLN A 284 -12.14 21.63 -27.60
CA GLN A 284 -12.55 22.54 -28.69
C GLN A 284 -11.48 23.59 -29.01
N SER A 285 -10.56 23.87 -28.10
CA SER A 285 -9.55 24.91 -28.31
C SER A 285 -8.28 24.35 -28.97
N ASN A 286 -7.42 25.24 -29.48
CA ASN A 286 -6.07 24.89 -29.97
C ASN A 286 -5.20 24.23 -28.88
N LYS A 287 -5.59 24.35 -27.61
CA LYS A 287 -4.99 23.68 -26.46
C LYS A 287 -5.95 22.64 -25.91
N LYS A 288 -5.60 21.36 -26.07
CA LYS A 288 -6.42 20.24 -25.57
C LYS A 288 -5.81 19.69 -24.29
N TYR A 289 -6.60 19.54 -23.24
CA TYR A 289 -6.12 19.13 -21.92
C TYR A 289 -7.24 18.58 -21.03
N ILE A 290 -6.84 17.86 -19.98
CA ILE A 290 -7.65 17.54 -18.82
C ILE A 290 -7.26 18.48 -17.69
N THR A 291 -8.24 19.02 -16.97
CA THR A 291 -8.05 19.89 -15.80
C THR A 291 -8.38 19.11 -14.54
N GLY A 292 -7.59 19.26 -13.49
CA GLY A 292 -7.81 18.55 -12.23
C GLY A 292 -6.71 18.80 -11.22
N TYR A 293 -6.66 18.03 -10.13
CA TYR A 293 -5.61 18.16 -9.12
C TYR A 293 -5.18 16.78 -8.61
N PHE A 294 -3.93 16.67 -8.15
CA PHE A 294 -3.44 15.45 -7.53
C PHE A 294 -4.08 15.25 -6.17
N VAL A 295 -4.39 14.00 -5.84
CA VAL A 295 -4.97 13.62 -4.54
C VAL A 295 -3.86 12.95 -3.73
N PRO A 296 -3.39 13.55 -2.62
CA PRO A 296 -2.41 12.91 -1.75
C PRO A 296 -3.09 11.84 -0.89
N GLY A 297 -2.34 10.84 -0.44
CA GLY A 297 -2.87 9.80 0.44
C GLY A 297 -4.02 8.98 -0.13
N TYR A 298 -4.18 8.92 -1.46
CA TYR A 298 -5.29 8.19 -2.07
C TYR A 298 -5.13 6.68 -1.87
N LYS A 299 -6.08 6.06 -1.18
CA LYS A 299 -6.13 4.60 -1.01
C LYS A 299 -6.69 3.97 -2.28
N ILE A 300 -5.84 3.24 -3.00
CA ILE A 300 -6.24 2.59 -4.24
C ILE A 300 -7.16 1.41 -3.91
N PRO A 301 -8.38 1.35 -4.49
CA PRO A 301 -9.34 0.29 -4.20
C PRO A 301 -8.99 -1.03 -4.91
N THR A 302 -8.19 -1.00 -5.96
CA THR A 302 -7.79 -2.21 -6.71
C THR A 302 -6.64 -2.93 -6.01
N THR A 303 -6.74 -4.26 -5.93
CA THR A 303 -5.71 -5.13 -5.37
C THR A 303 -4.45 -5.10 -6.24
N GLY A 304 -3.43 -4.34 -5.83
CA GLY A 304 -2.08 -4.44 -6.36
C GLY A 304 -1.37 -5.64 -5.74
N ASN A 305 -1.07 -6.66 -6.54
CA ASN A 305 -0.30 -7.82 -6.12
C ASN A 305 1.10 -7.39 -5.69
N GLY A 306 1.52 -7.76 -4.47
CA GLY A 306 2.90 -8.02 -4.02
C GLY A 306 3.97 -6.93 -4.17
N GLN A 307 4.07 -6.25 -5.30
CA GLN A 307 5.10 -5.29 -5.66
C GLN A 307 4.89 -3.96 -4.93
N VAL A 308 5.99 -3.46 -4.36
CA VAL A 308 6.08 -2.13 -3.76
C VAL A 308 6.61 -1.17 -4.81
N GLY A 309 5.98 -0.02 -4.94
CA GLY A 309 6.42 1.06 -5.81
C GLY A 309 6.72 2.35 -5.02
N PRO A 310 7.44 3.30 -5.64
CA PRO A 310 7.69 4.60 -5.04
C PRO A 310 6.38 5.35 -4.78
N TYR A 311 6.38 6.19 -3.75
CA TYR A 311 5.21 6.99 -3.41
C TYR A 311 5.04 8.20 -4.34
N TYR A 312 3.88 8.25 -5.01
CA TYR A 312 3.47 9.33 -5.91
C TYR A 312 2.07 9.87 -5.58
N GLY A 313 1.67 9.85 -4.30
CA GLY A 313 0.37 10.35 -3.85
C GLY A 313 -0.70 9.28 -3.63
N ALA A 314 -0.44 8.03 -4.02
CA ALA A 314 -1.38 6.92 -3.83
C ALA A 314 -0.72 5.74 -3.09
N TYR A 315 -1.50 5.04 -2.27
CA TYR A 315 -1.07 3.90 -1.48
C TYR A 315 -1.97 2.69 -1.66
N LEU A 316 -1.38 1.50 -1.50
CA LEU A 316 -2.12 0.27 -1.31
C LEU A 316 -2.67 0.18 0.14
N PRO A 317 -3.76 -0.56 0.37
CA PRO A 317 -4.20 -0.89 1.71
C PRO A 317 -3.08 -1.55 2.53
N ALA A 318 -3.11 -1.35 3.85
CA ALA A 318 -2.21 -2.02 4.78
C ALA A 318 -2.29 -3.54 4.61
N ARG A 319 -1.12 -4.19 4.59
CA ARG A 319 -0.99 -5.65 4.45
C ARG A 319 0.14 -6.16 5.33
N LEU A 320 0.03 -7.42 5.74
CA LEU A 320 1.11 -8.10 6.44
C LEU A 320 2.34 -8.21 5.54
N ALA A 321 3.50 -7.88 6.08
CA ALA A 321 4.77 -8.15 5.44
C ALA A 321 5.05 -9.65 5.50
N LYS A 322 5.48 -10.24 4.38
CA LYS A 322 5.94 -11.62 4.29
C LYS A 322 7.45 -11.66 4.22
#